data_AF-A0A528IMF4-F1
#
_entry.id   AF-A0A528IMF4-F1
#
_cell.length_a   1.000
_cell.length_b   1.000
_cell.length_c   1.000
_cell.angle_alpha   90.00
_cell.angle_beta   90.00
_cell.angle_gamma   90.00
#
_symmetry.space_group_name_H-M   'P 1'
#
loop_
_entity.id
_entity.type
_entity.pdbx_description
1 polymer ?
#
loop_
_entity_poly.entity_id
_entity_poly.type
_entity_poly.pdbx_seq_one_letter_code
_entity_poly.pdbx_strand_id
1 'polypeptide(L)'
;GADPLVAAEALGEAIYHVHAKDTMQNAPVQAKTSLLENGSLMDIPARSWSYITLGFGHGEEWWRQFCYRLKMAGYDGWLSVEHEDVLLNSFEGLEKSIALLKGVMPVAASDFKPQAI
;
A
#
# COMPACT_ATOMS: atom_id res chain seq x y z
N GLY A 1 0.97 8.56 10.88
CA GLY A 1 0.96 9.36 9.64
C GLY A 1 -0.46 9.71 9.29
N ALA A 2 -0.69 10.26 8.09
CA ALA A 2 -2.04 10.40 7.54
C ALA A 2 -2.58 9.06 7.04
N ASP A 3 -3.90 8.92 6.92
CA ASP A 3 -4.53 7.78 6.26
C ASP A 3 -4.31 7.89 4.73
N PRO A 4 -3.60 6.95 4.10
CA PRO A 4 -3.29 7.00 2.67
C PRO A 4 -4.53 6.83 1.78
N LEU A 5 -5.59 6.18 2.24
CA LEU A 5 -6.85 6.09 1.50
C LEU A 5 -7.51 7.47 1.40
N VAL A 6 -7.49 8.24 2.49
CA VAL A 6 -8.04 9.59 2.53
C VAL A 6 -7.10 10.57 1.82
N ALA A 7 -5.78 10.41 1.98
CA ALA A 7 -4.80 11.25 1.32
C ALA A 7 -4.87 11.14 -0.21
N ALA A 8 -5.12 9.94 -0.76
CA ALA A 8 -5.29 9.75 -2.19
C ALA A 8 -6.43 10.61 -2.75
N GLU A 9 -7.58 10.66 -2.06
CA GLU A 9 -8.72 11.49 -2.46
C GLU A 9 -8.42 12.98 -2.29
N ALA A 10 -7.77 13.37 -1.18
CA ALA A 10 -7.47 14.77 -0.88
C ALA A 10 -6.44 15.38 -1.85
N LEU A 11 -5.49 14.58 -2.32
CA LEU A 11 -4.46 15.02 -3.27
C LEU A 11 -5.00 15.11 -4.70
N GLY A 12 -5.87 14.19 -5.12
CA GLY A 12 -6.49 14.24 -6.45
C GLY A 12 -5.46 14.34 -7.59
N GLU A 13 -5.64 15.36 -8.43
CA GLU A 13 -4.77 15.65 -9.58
C GLU A 13 -3.31 15.98 -9.22
N ALA A 14 -3.01 16.23 -7.94
CA ALA A 14 -1.62 16.44 -7.48
C ALA A 14 -0.79 15.15 -7.42
N ILE A 15 -1.41 13.98 -7.63
CA ILE A 15 -0.71 12.69 -7.64
C ILE A 15 -0.07 12.45 -9.02
N TYR A 16 1.24 12.68 -9.11
CA TYR A 16 2.00 12.42 -10.34
C TYR A 16 2.61 11.01 -10.39
N HIS A 17 2.87 10.39 -9.24
CA HIS A 17 3.50 9.07 -9.16
C HIS A 17 3.14 8.38 -7.84
N VAL A 18 3.10 7.04 -7.85
CA VAL A 18 2.77 6.23 -6.67
C VAL A 18 3.83 5.16 -6.46
N HIS A 19 4.42 5.16 -5.26
CA HIS A 19 5.21 4.03 -4.77
C HIS A 19 4.29 3.12 -3.97
N ALA A 20 4.21 1.86 -4.40
CA ALA A 20 3.50 0.82 -3.70
C ALA A 20 4.46 0.20 -2.66
N LYS A 21 4.25 0.54 -1.39
CA LYS A 21 5.03 0.10 -0.25
C LYS A 21 4.10 -0.23 0.91
N ASP A 22 4.43 -1.27 1.68
CA ASP A 22 3.59 -1.74 2.78
C ASP A 22 4.31 -1.59 4.13
N THR A 23 3.51 -1.48 5.20
CA THR A 23 4.02 -1.40 6.57
C THR A 23 3.25 -2.34 7.47
N MET A 24 3.98 -3.15 8.25
CA MET A 24 3.42 -3.89 9.36
C MET A 24 3.40 -3.00 10.60
N GLN A 25 2.24 -2.87 11.23
CA GLN A 25 2.07 -2.21 12.52
C GLN A 25 2.20 -3.24 13.66
N ASN A 26 3.13 -3.03 14.59
CA ASN A 26 3.38 -3.94 15.71
C ASN A 26 2.68 -3.44 16.98
N ALA A 27 1.37 -3.69 17.08
CA ALA A 27 0.53 -3.17 18.17
C ALA A 27 1.07 -3.45 19.60
N PRO A 28 1.60 -4.65 19.93
CA PRO A 28 2.21 -4.91 21.23
C PRO A 28 3.39 -4.01 21.59
N VAL A 29 4.20 -3.61 20.60
CA VAL A 29 5.31 -2.69 20.79
C VAL A 29 4.82 -1.24 20.85
N GLN A 30 3.93 -0.85 19.93
CA GLN A 30 3.32 0.49 19.89
C GLN A 30 2.62 0.86 21.20
N ALA A 31 2.01 -0.11 21.88
CA ALA A 31 1.39 0.11 23.20
C ALA A 31 2.38 0.58 24.28
N LYS A 32 3.69 0.40 24.06
CA LYS A 32 4.76 0.80 24.98
C LYS A 32 5.57 1.99 24.47
N THR A 33 5.79 2.08 23.15
CA THR A 33 6.73 3.04 22.55
C THR A 33 6.08 4.04 21.58
N SER A 34 4.77 3.95 21.35
CA SER A 34 4.03 4.71 20.32
C SER A 34 4.52 4.43 18.88
N LEU A 35 4.31 5.35 17.95
CA LEU A 35 4.65 5.19 16.52
C LEU A 35 6.03 5.72 16.13
N LEU A 36 6.67 6.53 16.99
CA LEU A 36 8.00 7.07 16.70
C LEU A 36 9.03 5.95 16.86
N GLU A 37 9.49 5.43 15.73
CA GLU A 37 10.46 4.34 15.67
C GLU A 37 11.89 4.87 15.52
N ASN A 38 12.80 4.45 16.39
CA ASN A 38 14.20 4.89 16.41
C ASN A 38 15.21 3.75 16.60
N GLY A 39 14.74 2.50 16.66
CA GLY A 39 15.57 1.31 16.75
C GLY A 39 16.18 0.88 15.42
N SER A 40 17.00 -0.18 15.47
CA SER A 40 17.61 -0.78 14.29
C SER A 40 16.56 -1.31 13.32
N LEU A 41 16.77 -1.16 12.01
CA LEU A 41 15.93 -1.77 10.97
C LEU A 41 15.99 -3.31 11.01
N MET A 42 17.07 -3.87 11.55
CA MET A 42 17.28 -5.32 11.61
C MET A 42 16.57 -6.01 12.78
N ASP A 43 16.06 -5.26 13.77
CA ASP A 43 15.39 -5.82 14.95
C ASP A 43 13.88 -5.71 14.84
N ILE A 44 13.32 -6.34 13.80
CA ILE A 44 11.89 -6.26 13.46
C ILE A 44 10.95 -6.55 14.65
N PRO A 45 11.20 -7.55 15.51
CA PRO A 45 10.31 -7.83 16.65
C PRO A 45 10.25 -6.69 17.69
N ALA A 46 11.32 -5.89 17.81
CA ALA A 46 11.40 -4.80 18.77
C ALA A 46 10.85 -3.47 18.25
N ARG A 47 10.56 -3.36 16.94
CA ARG A 47 10.08 -2.13 16.30
C ARG A 47 8.58 -1.97 16.43
N SER A 48 8.15 -0.72 16.60
CA SER A 48 6.75 -0.29 16.57
C SER A 48 6.11 -0.49 15.19
N TRP A 49 6.87 -0.37 14.11
CA TRP A 49 6.44 -0.71 12.75
C TRP A 49 7.66 -0.97 11.86
N SER A 50 7.42 -1.71 10.77
CA SER A 50 8.46 -2.06 9.80
C SER A 50 7.91 -2.03 8.37
N TYR A 51 8.76 -1.67 7.40
CA TYR A 51 8.46 -1.96 6.01
C TYR A 51 8.47 -3.46 5.78
N ILE A 52 7.53 -3.93 4.96
CA ILE A 52 7.34 -5.35 4.69
C ILE A 52 6.82 -5.53 3.26
N THR A 53 6.92 -6.75 2.75
CA THR A 53 6.34 -7.15 1.47
C THR A 53 4.83 -6.85 1.41
N LEU A 54 4.37 -6.33 0.27
CA LEU A 54 2.95 -5.99 0.09
C LEU A 54 2.06 -7.21 0.34
N GLY A 55 0.98 -7.00 1.10
CA GLY A 55 0.04 -8.06 1.48
C GLY A 55 0.25 -8.60 2.90
N PHE A 56 1.43 -8.36 3.48
CA PHE A 56 1.75 -8.79 4.85
C PHE A 56 1.44 -7.71 5.89
N GLY A 57 1.55 -6.43 5.51
CA GLY A 57 1.15 -5.30 6.36
C GLY A 57 -0.35 -5.02 6.23
N HIS A 58 -0.81 -4.83 4.99
CA HIS A 58 -2.22 -4.64 4.66
C HIS A 58 -2.69 -5.73 3.69
N GLY A 59 -3.86 -6.31 3.95
CA GLY A 59 -4.43 -7.38 3.12
C GLY A 59 -5.02 -6.90 1.80
N GLU A 60 -5.48 -7.85 0.98
CA GLU A 60 -6.07 -7.61 -0.34
C GLU A 60 -7.18 -6.55 -0.34
N GLU A 61 -8.07 -6.57 0.67
CA GLU A 61 -9.17 -5.62 0.75
C GLU A 61 -8.69 -4.18 0.80
N TRP A 62 -7.67 -3.92 1.61
CA TRP A 62 -7.11 -2.59 1.75
C TRP A 62 -6.42 -2.15 0.46
N TRP A 63 -5.62 -3.02 -0.17
CA TRP A 63 -4.94 -2.70 -1.44
C TRP A 63 -5.94 -2.47 -2.58
N ARG A 64 -7.05 -3.20 -2.59
CA ARG A 64 -8.17 -2.97 -3.52
C ARG A 64 -8.79 -1.60 -3.32
N GLN A 65 -9.05 -1.22 -2.08
CA GLN A 65 -9.58 0.10 -1.74
C GLN A 65 -8.60 1.21 -2.15
N PHE A 66 -7.29 1.04 -1.89
CA PHE A 66 -6.28 2.01 -2.27
C PHE A 66 -6.21 2.21 -3.79
N CYS A 67 -6.15 1.11 -4.57
CA CYS A 67 -6.17 1.19 -6.04
C CYS A 67 -7.44 1.86 -6.56
N TYR A 68 -8.60 1.54 -5.97
CA TYR A 68 -9.87 2.13 -6.37
C TYR A 68 -9.96 3.63 -6.06
N ARG A 69 -9.44 4.06 -4.91
CA ARG A 69 -9.39 5.47 -4.53
C ARG A 69 -8.42 6.28 -5.40
N LEU A 70 -7.28 5.71 -5.78
CA LEU A 70 -6.40 6.31 -6.79
C LEU A 70 -7.15 6.53 -8.11
N LYS A 71 -7.91 5.52 -8.57
CA LYS A 71 -8.72 5.64 -9.80
C LYS A 71 -9.80 6.72 -9.67
N MET A 72 -10.50 6.78 -8.53
CA MET A 72 -11.49 7.83 -8.24
C MET A 72 -10.87 9.23 -8.18
N ALA A 73 -9.62 9.33 -7.71
CA ALA A 73 -8.83 10.56 -7.68
C ALA A 73 -8.29 10.98 -9.06
N GLY A 74 -8.56 10.20 -10.12
CA GLY A 74 -8.12 10.49 -11.49
C GLY A 74 -6.74 9.95 -11.84
N TYR A 75 -6.09 9.17 -10.97
CA TYR A 75 -4.79 8.56 -11.25
C TYR A 75 -4.91 7.32 -12.13
N ASP A 76 -4.20 7.31 -13.26
CA ASP A 76 -4.13 6.20 -14.23
C ASP A 76 -2.68 5.80 -14.58
N GLY A 77 -1.75 6.11 -13.67
CA GLY A 77 -0.32 5.87 -13.86
C GLY A 77 0.17 4.54 -13.28
N TRP A 78 1.49 4.43 -13.16
CA TRP A 78 2.18 3.23 -12.66
C TRP A 78 2.14 3.13 -11.14
N LEU A 79 1.88 1.92 -10.63
CA LEU A 79 2.20 1.55 -9.25
C LEU A 79 3.63 0.99 -9.22
N SER A 80 4.59 1.82 -8.78
CA SER A 80 5.99 1.43 -8.69
C SER A 80 6.23 0.64 -7.39
N VAL A 81 6.53 -0.65 -7.46
CA VAL A 81 6.78 -1.47 -6.26
C VAL A 81 8.13 -1.10 -5.67
N GLU A 82 8.13 -0.63 -4.42
CA GLU A 82 9.35 -0.37 -3.65
C GLU A 82 9.49 -1.46 -2.58
N HIS A 83 10.38 -2.41 -2.82
CA HIS A 83 10.62 -3.52 -1.89
C HIS A 83 11.65 -3.13 -0.82
N GLU A 84 11.24 -3.13 0.44
CA GLU A 84 12.11 -2.94 1.60
C GLU A 84 11.66 -3.87 2.73
N ASP A 85 11.98 -5.16 2.61
CA ASP A 85 11.69 -6.18 3.62
C ASP A 85 13.00 -6.84 4.04
N VAL A 86 13.36 -6.74 5.32
CA VAL A 86 14.62 -7.32 5.83
C VAL A 86 14.50 -8.80 6.16
N LEU A 87 13.28 -9.36 6.17
CA LEU A 87 13.00 -10.76 6.49
C LEU A 87 12.84 -11.62 5.23
N LEU A 88 12.36 -11.04 4.14
CA LEU A 88 12.10 -11.77 2.90
C LEU A 88 13.15 -11.49 1.83
N ASN A 89 13.37 -12.50 0.97
CA ASN A 89 14.20 -12.33 -0.22
C ASN A 89 13.55 -11.32 -1.18
N SER A 90 14.37 -10.48 -1.81
CA SER A 90 13.89 -9.42 -2.70
C SER A 90 13.08 -9.92 -3.89
N PHE A 91 13.45 -11.07 -4.47
CA PHE A 91 12.73 -11.64 -5.60
C PHE A 91 11.40 -12.24 -5.16
N GLU A 92 11.41 -13.04 -4.09
CA GLU A 92 10.19 -13.61 -3.52
C GLU A 92 9.20 -12.51 -3.10
N GLY A 93 9.69 -11.47 -2.42
CA GLY A 93 8.87 -10.34 -2.00
C GLY A 93 8.27 -9.58 -3.19
N LEU A 94 9.07 -9.38 -4.26
CA LEU A 94 8.59 -8.76 -5.49
C LEU A 94 7.52 -9.61 -6.19
N GLU A 95 7.72 -10.93 -6.30
CA GLU A 95 6.76 -11.85 -6.91
C GLU A 95 5.41 -11.82 -6.18
N LYS A 96 5.42 -11.89 -4.84
CA LYS A 96 4.20 -11.79 -4.03
C LYS A 96 3.51 -10.44 -4.19
N SER A 97 4.29 -9.35 -4.19
CA SER A 97 3.77 -8.00 -4.37
C SER A 97 3.08 -7.80 -5.72
N ILE A 98 3.69 -8.29 -6.80
CA ILE A 98 3.11 -8.24 -8.15
C ILE A 98 1.84 -9.09 -8.22
N ALA A 99 1.85 -10.29 -7.63
CA ALA A 99 0.68 -11.16 -7.61
C ALA A 99 -0.50 -10.50 -6.90
N LEU A 100 -0.27 -9.88 -5.74
CA LEU A 100 -1.27 -9.11 -5.00
C LEU A 100 -1.85 -7.97 -5.85
N LEU A 101 -1.00 -7.09 -6.37
CA LEU A 101 -1.45 -5.91 -7.10
C LEU A 101 -2.24 -6.29 -8.34
N LYS A 102 -1.79 -7.28 -9.12
CA LYS A 102 -2.54 -7.81 -10.27
C LYS A 102 -3.89 -8.41 -9.89
N GLY A 103 -4.01 -8.98 -8.69
CA GLY A 103 -5.26 -9.54 -8.17
C GLY A 103 -6.30 -8.48 -7.77
N VAL A 104 -5.87 -7.26 -7.46
CA VAL A 104 -6.76 -6.24 -6.86
C VAL A 104 -6.90 -4.96 -7.69
N MET A 105 -5.97 -4.64 -8.59
CA MET A 105 -6.02 -3.39 -9.36
C MET A 105 -7.06 -3.47 -10.49
N PRO A 106 -7.88 -2.42 -10.70
CA PRO A 106 -8.69 -2.31 -11.90
C PRO A 106 -7.82 -2.21 -13.15
N VAL A 107 -8.12 -3.00 -14.18
CA VAL A 107 -7.33 -3.04 -15.43
C VAL A 107 -8.13 -2.51 -16.62
N ALA A 108 -9.41 -2.84 -16.72
CA ALA A 108 -10.27 -2.40 -17.82
C ALA A 108 -11.00 -1.10 -17.47
N ALA A 109 -11.26 -0.28 -18.49
CA ALA A 109 -12.15 0.87 -18.36
C ALA A 109 -13.61 0.41 -18.12
N SER A 110 -14.39 1.25 -17.44
CA SER A 110 -15.83 1.01 -17.29
C SER A 110 -16.53 1.07 -18.64
N ASP A 111 -17.39 0.10 -18.92
CA ASP A 111 -18.27 0.05 -20.08
C ASP A 111 -19.70 0.54 -19.76
N PHE A 112 -19.91 1.07 -18.54
CA PHE A 112 -21.20 1.54 -18.07
C PHE A 112 -21.73 2.67 -18.95
N LYS A 113 -22.98 2.54 -19.39
CA LYS A 113 -23.71 3.55 -20.16
C LYS A 113 -24.96 3.96 -19.38
N PRO A 114 -25.13 5.25 -19.04
CA PRO A 114 -26.36 5.74 -18.44
C PRO A 114 -27.57 5.38 -19.30
N GLN A 115 -28.69 5.02 -18.65
CA GLN A 115 -29.96 4.80 -19.34
C GLN A 115 -30.41 6.11 -20.01
N ALA A 116 -30.87 6.03 -21.26
CA ALA A 116 -31.46 7.17 -21.95
C ALA A 116 -32.72 7.63 -21.18
N ILE A 117 -32.80 8.93 -20.90
CA ILE A 117 -33.96 9.59 -20.30
C ILE A 117 -35.02 9.81 -21.37
#